data_AF-A0A2E3BZZ2-F1
#
_entry.id   AF-A0A2E3BZZ2-F1
#
_cell.length_a   1.000
_cell.length_b   1.000
_cell.length_c   1.000
_cell.angle_alpha   90.00
_cell.angle_beta   90.00
_cell.angle_gamma   90.00
#
_symmetry.space_group_name_H-M   'P 1'
#
loop_
_entity.id
_entity.type
_entity.pdbx_description
1 polymer ?
#
loop_
_entity_poly.entity_id
_entity_poly.type
_entity_poly.pdbx_seq_one_letter_code
_entity_poly.pdbx_strand_id
1 'polypeptide(L)'
;MAKKIIIFGFSHCGTSILKSIIGHIDEVYEIINECNKIDISTDKKFILCKTPKFNKIYLSDKYDSYIKIFIIRNPVYAYSSINERFNYNISKFHRLDKYFHTVNNFVELVNNPRKDIYTIKYEDLFDNNFKNLKSILDKIGFEYDDKIFDNSNYINKIVDDTKFESIKKNIFHIVFIEQNK
;
A
#
# COMPACT_ATOMS: atom_id res chain seq x y z
N MET A 1 -7.33 20.27 10.77
CA MET A 1 -6.70 20.01 9.46
C MET A 1 -6.66 18.50 9.25
N ALA A 2 -6.93 17.99 8.05
CA ALA A 2 -6.94 16.56 7.77
C ALA A 2 -5.58 15.91 8.11
N LYS A 3 -5.59 14.73 8.73
CA LYS A 3 -4.37 13.95 8.98
C LYS A 3 -3.85 13.36 7.67
N LYS A 4 -2.56 13.56 7.40
CA LYS A 4 -1.92 13.11 6.15
C LYS A 4 -1.43 11.69 6.28
N ILE A 5 -1.74 10.85 5.29
CA ILE A 5 -1.31 9.45 5.23
C ILE A 5 -0.56 9.23 3.93
N ILE A 6 0.60 8.60 4.01
CA ILE A 6 1.37 8.15 2.85
C ILE A 6 1.61 6.65 2.92
N ILE A 7 1.19 5.94 1.87
CA ILE A 7 1.55 4.55 1.63
C ILE A 7 2.78 4.52 0.72
N PHE A 8 3.83 3.84 1.14
CA PHE A 8 5.01 3.65 0.30
C PHE A 8 5.59 2.25 0.43
N GLY A 9 6.47 1.90 -0.51
CA GLY A 9 7.05 0.58 -0.60
C GLY A 9 7.90 0.41 -1.83
N PHE A 10 8.02 -0.81 -2.30
CA PHE A 10 8.54 -1.10 -3.62
C PHE A 10 7.40 -1.30 -4.63
N SER A 11 7.69 -1.10 -5.90
CA SER A 11 6.69 -1.28 -6.97
C SER A 11 6.20 -2.73 -6.99
N HIS A 12 4.93 -2.95 -7.30
CA HIS A 12 4.28 -4.28 -7.30
C HIS A 12 4.19 -4.99 -5.93
N CYS A 13 4.42 -4.26 -4.82
CA CYS A 13 4.17 -4.77 -3.46
C CYS A 13 2.75 -4.48 -2.93
N GLY A 14 1.79 -4.11 -3.79
CA GLY A 14 0.40 -3.90 -3.37
C GLY A 14 0.08 -2.54 -2.75
N THR A 15 0.94 -1.52 -2.94
CA THR A 15 0.66 -0.14 -2.50
C THR A 15 -0.67 0.42 -3.03
N SER A 16 -1.08 0.07 -4.25
CA SER A 16 -2.37 0.47 -4.81
C SER A 16 -3.56 -0.27 -4.19
N ILE A 17 -3.39 -1.55 -3.86
CA ILE A 17 -4.45 -2.34 -3.19
C ILE A 17 -4.70 -1.79 -1.79
N LEU A 18 -3.63 -1.52 -1.04
CA LEU A 18 -3.74 -0.92 0.28
C LEU A 18 -4.35 0.50 0.22
N LYS A 19 -3.96 1.31 -0.78
CA LYS A 19 -4.58 2.63 -0.99
C LYS A 19 -6.08 2.50 -1.20
N SER A 20 -6.49 1.60 -2.10
CA SER A 20 -7.89 1.34 -2.40
C SER A 20 -8.70 0.97 -1.16
N ILE A 21 -8.25 -0.01 -0.38
CA ILE A 21 -8.97 -0.45 0.83
C ILE A 21 -9.16 0.72 1.81
N ILE A 22 -8.12 1.53 2.03
CA ILE A 22 -8.22 2.69 2.93
C ILE A 22 -9.07 3.81 2.29
N GLY A 23 -9.01 3.99 0.98
CA GLY A 23 -9.80 4.96 0.23
C GLY A 23 -11.31 4.67 0.24
N HIS A 24 -11.71 3.43 0.55
CA HIS A 24 -13.11 3.06 0.74
C HIS A 24 -13.72 3.56 2.06
N ILE A 25 -12.90 4.07 2.99
CA ILE A 25 -13.37 4.60 4.27
C ILE A 25 -13.95 6.00 4.05
N ASP A 26 -15.18 6.25 4.49
CA ASP A 26 -15.92 7.49 4.24
C ASP A 26 -15.20 8.76 4.71
N GLU A 27 -14.42 8.67 5.79
CA GLU A 27 -13.64 9.78 6.37
C GLU A 27 -12.30 10.03 5.66
N VAL A 28 -11.98 9.28 4.60
CA VAL A 28 -10.73 9.38 3.85
C VAL A 28 -10.96 10.06 2.50
N TYR A 29 -10.16 11.10 2.23
CA TYR A 29 -9.99 11.62 0.88
C TYR A 29 -8.82 10.89 0.19
N GLU A 30 -9.11 10.07 -0.81
CA GLU A 30 -8.09 9.37 -1.60
C GLU A 30 -7.57 10.26 -2.74
N ILE A 31 -6.25 10.53 -2.76
CA ILE A 31 -5.59 11.06 -3.94
C ILE A 31 -5.34 9.90 -4.91
N ILE A 32 -6.06 9.94 -6.04
CA ILE A 32 -6.05 8.89 -7.05
C ILE A 32 -4.64 8.71 -7.62
N ASN A 33 -4.04 9.78 -8.12
CA ASN A 33 -2.71 9.73 -8.74
C ASN A 33 -1.60 9.48 -7.72
N GLU A 34 -0.56 8.78 -8.16
CA GLU A 34 0.63 8.58 -7.34
C GLU A 34 1.29 9.94 -7.05
N CYS A 35 1.47 10.24 -5.76
CA CYS A 35 2.17 11.43 -5.33
C CYS A 35 2.88 11.16 -4.00
N ASN A 36 3.94 11.91 -3.74
CA ASN A 36 4.68 11.84 -2.48
C ASN A 36 4.43 13.06 -1.59
N LYS A 37 3.55 13.97 -1.98
CA LYS A 37 3.27 15.19 -1.24
C LYS A 37 1.79 15.53 -1.34
N ILE A 38 1.20 15.87 -0.21
CA ILE A 38 -0.20 16.27 -0.09
C ILE A 38 -0.24 17.78 0.13
N ASP A 39 -0.63 18.49 -0.94
CA ASP A 39 -0.71 19.96 -1.01
C ASP A 39 -2.15 20.49 -1.17
N ILE A 40 -3.14 19.60 -1.07
CA ILE A 40 -4.56 19.95 -1.17
C ILE A 40 -5.21 19.91 0.22
N SER A 41 -6.32 20.64 0.36
CA SER A 41 -7.20 20.61 1.53
C SER A 41 -8.46 19.81 1.23
N THR A 42 -9.04 19.23 2.27
CA THR A 42 -10.30 18.48 2.23
C THR A 42 -11.05 18.70 3.55
N ASP A 43 -12.36 18.53 3.52
CA ASP A 43 -13.24 18.48 4.69
C ASP A 43 -13.19 17.12 5.42
N LYS A 44 -12.63 16.10 4.76
CA LYS A 44 -12.41 14.77 5.33
C LYS A 44 -11.38 14.79 6.48
N LYS A 45 -11.51 13.84 7.41
CA LYS A 45 -10.63 13.69 8.58
C LYS A 45 -9.22 13.25 8.18
N PHE A 46 -9.13 12.45 7.12
CA PHE A 46 -7.87 11.93 6.60
C PHE A 46 -7.71 12.24 5.11
N ILE A 47 -6.46 12.39 4.69
CA ILE A 47 -6.10 12.48 3.28
C ILE A 47 -4.98 11.50 2.98
N LEU A 48 -5.19 10.68 1.97
CA LEU A 48 -4.35 9.53 1.65
C LEU A 48 -3.68 9.72 0.28
N CYS A 49 -2.37 9.53 0.24
CA CYS A 49 -1.63 9.36 -1.01
C CYS A 49 -0.78 8.08 -1.00
N LYS A 50 -0.28 7.73 -2.19
CA LYS A 50 0.66 6.61 -2.35
C LYS A 50 1.84 6.96 -3.23
N THR A 51 2.95 6.26 -3.01
CA THR A 51 4.09 6.22 -3.92
C THR A 51 4.73 4.83 -3.94
N PRO A 52 4.87 4.17 -5.10
CA PRO A 52 5.39 2.80 -5.20
C PRO A 52 6.94 2.77 -5.20
N LYS A 53 7.59 3.81 -4.67
CA LYS A 53 9.04 3.97 -4.68
C LYS A 53 9.51 4.45 -3.32
N PHE A 54 10.13 3.56 -2.56
CA PHE A 54 10.77 3.90 -1.31
C PHE A 54 11.87 4.94 -1.54
N ASN A 55 11.91 5.91 -0.64
CA ASN A 55 12.97 6.89 -0.52
C ASN A 55 13.17 7.17 0.97
N LYS A 56 14.42 7.22 1.44
CA LYS A 56 14.75 7.50 2.85
C LYS A 56 14.17 8.81 3.35
N ILE A 57 13.84 9.76 2.48
CA ILE A 57 13.18 11.01 2.84
C ILE A 57 11.85 10.79 3.58
N TYR A 58 11.13 9.69 3.33
CA TYR A 58 9.89 9.38 4.05
C TYR A 58 10.14 9.01 5.52
N LEU A 59 11.38 8.67 5.86
CA LEU A 59 11.81 8.37 7.23
C LEU A 59 12.43 9.59 7.91
N SER A 60 12.54 10.74 7.22
CA SER A 60 13.08 11.97 7.79
C SER A 60 11.99 12.86 8.37
N ASP A 61 12.45 13.84 9.15
CA ASP A 61 11.70 14.98 9.69
C ASP A 61 10.73 15.66 8.71
N LYS A 62 11.08 15.71 7.42
CA LYS A 62 10.24 16.28 6.35
C LYS A 62 8.85 15.64 6.27
N TYR A 63 8.70 14.40 6.74
CA TYR A 63 7.43 13.68 6.75
C TYR A 63 6.88 13.45 8.16
N ASP A 64 7.39 14.10 9.21
CA ASP A 64 6.91 13.88 10.59
C ASP A 64 5.42 14.18 10.78
N SER A 65 4.87 15.09 9.96
CA SER A 65 3.42 15.38 9.95
C SER A 65 2.56 14.30 9.28
N TYR A 66 3.16 13.27 8.70
CA TYR A 66 2.47 12.17 8.02
C TYR A 66 2.43 10.92 8.90
N ILE A 67 1.28 10.27 8.89
CA ILE A 67 1.13 8.85 9.22
C ILE A 67 1.65 8.06 8.02
N LYS A 68 2.50 7.06 8.28
CA LYS A 68 3.23 6.34 7.24
C LYS A 68 2.86 4.87 7.27
N ILE A 69 2.54 4.29 6.13
CA ILE A 69 2.36 2.83 5.99
C ILE A 69 3.37 2.31 4.96
N PHE A 70 4.33 1.54 5.44
CA PHE A 70 5.39 0.94 4.64
C PHE A 70 5.05 -0.51 4.33
N ILE A 71 4.83 -0.83 3.06
CA ILE A 71 4.48 -2.17 2.59
C ILE A 71 5.59 -2.81 1.74
N ILE A 72 5.87 -4.08 2.00
CA ILE A 72 6.70 -4.95 1.15
C ILE A 72 5.92 -6.20 0.75
N ARG A 73 6.42 -6.97 -0.22
CA ARG A 73 5.83 -8.23 -0.68
C ARG A 73 6.96 -9.20 -0.96
N ASN A 74 6.74 -10.50 -0.86
CA ASN A 74 7.73 -11.50 -1.26
C ASN A 74 8.34 -11.17 -2.64
N PRO A 75 9.70 -11.16 -2.76
CA PRO A 75 10.37 -10.75 -3.99
C PRO A 75 9.96 -11.58 -5.21
N VAL A 76 9.69 -12.88 -5.04
CA VAL A 76 9.30 -13.75 -6.15
C VAL A 76 8.02 -13.24 -6.81
N TYR A 77 7.01 -12.88 -6.01
CA TYR A 77 5.75 -12.36 -6.52
C TYR A 77 5.85 -10.93 -7.03
N ALA A 78 6.64 -10.08 -6.35
CA ALA A 78 6.87 -8.71 -6.81
C ALA A 78 7.53 -8.70 -8.20
N TYR A 79 8.59 -9.49 -8.39
CA TYR A 79 9.32 -9.57 -9.66
C TYR A 79 8.57 -10.33 -10.75
N SER A 80 7.79 -11.36 -10.40
CA SER A 80 6.88 -12.00 -11.36
C SER A 80 5.91 -10.97 -11.96
N SER A 81 5.28 -10.15 -11.11
CA SER A 81 4.36 -9.10 -11.56
C SER A 81 5.04 -7.97 -12.37
N ILE A 82 6.28 -7.61 -12.03
CA ILE A 82 7.09 -6.66 -12.81
C ILE A 82 7.40 -7.25 -14.19
N ASN A 83 7.89 -8.49 -14.24
CA ASN A 83 8.29 -9.13 -15.48
C ASN A 83 7.12 -9.30 -16.45
N GLU A 84 5.95 -9.71 -15.94
CA GLU A 84 4.72 -9.81 -16.74
C GLU A 84 4.33 -8.45 -17.33
N ARG A 85 4.35 -7.38 -16.51
CA ARG A 85 3.94 -6.04 -16.94
C ARG A 85 4.90 -5.39 -17.94
N PHE A 86 6.20 -5.63 -17.78
CA PHE A 86 7.24 -4.99 -18.59
C PHE A 86 7.87 -5.92 -19.61
N ASN A 87 7.31 -7.12 -19.80
CA ASN A 87 7.83 -8.15 -20.70
C ASN A 87 9.35 -8.36 -20.52
N TYR A 88 9.77 -8.57 -19.27
CA TYR A 88 11.18 -8.72 -18.84
C TYR A 88 12.11 -7.52 -19.12
N ASN A 89 11.58 -6.40 -19.63
CA ASN A 89 12.33 -5.15 -19.80
C ASN A 89 12.33 -4.33 -18.50
N ILE A 90 13.13 -4.76 -17.54
CA ILE A 90 13.17 -4.19 -16.19
C ILE A 90 13.90 -2.83 -16.21
N SER A 91 13.16 -1.76 -15.88
CA SER A 91 13.77 -0.43 -15.76
C SER A 91 14.74 -0.33 -14.58
N LYS A 92 15.62 0.69 -14.60
CA LYS A 92 16.55 0.98 -13.49
C LYS A 92 15.87 1.16 -12.13
N PHE A 93 14.59 1.52 -12.11
CA PHE A 93 13.82 1.72 -10.88
C PHE A 93 13.36 0.40 -10.25
N HIS A 94 13.35 -0.69 -11.02
CA HIS A 94 12.87 -2.00 -10.59
C HIS A 94 14.00 -2.99 -10.31
N ARG A 95 15.27 -2.54 -10.30
CA ARG A 95 16.43 -3.42 -10.06
C ARG A 95 16.43 -4.05 -8.67
N LEU A 96 17.02 -5.24 -8.56
CA LEU A 96 17.13 -6.01 -7.31
C LEU A 96 17.83 -5.24 -6.19
N ASP A 97 18.86 -4.44 -6.49
CA ASP A 97 19.52 -3.60 -5.49
C ASP A 97 18.56 -2.58 -4.84
N LYS A 98 17.59 -2.05 -5.60
CA LYS A 98 16.55 -1.16 -5.07
C LYS A 98 15.55 -1.90 -4.20
N TYR A 99 15.21 -3.12 -4.57
CA TYR A 99 14.37 -3.98 -3.75
C TYR A 99 15.06 -4.33 -2.43
N PHE A 100 16.31 -4.80 -2.45
CA PHE A 100 17.08 -5.09 -1.24
C PHE A 100 17.26 -3.86 -0.37
N HIS A 101 17.54 -2.70 -0.95
CA HIS A 101 17.59 -1.44 -0.20
C HIS A 101 16.26 -1.18 0.52
N THR A 102 15.13 -1.37 -0.15
CA THR A 102 13.79 -1.18 0.44
C THR A 102 13.54 -2.17 1.58
N VAL A 103 13.82 -3.47 1.37
CA VAL A 103 13.62 -4.51 2.38
C VAL A 103 14.52 -4.31 3.60
N ASN A 104 15.78 -3.91 3.42
CA ASN A 104 16.67 -3.65 4.55
C ASN A 104 16.11 -2.56 5.47
N ASN A 105 15.59 -1.46 4.91
CA ASN A 105 14.95 -0.40 5.71
C ASN A 105 13.64 -0.88 6.34
N PHE A 106 12.89 -1.75 5.66
CA PHE A 106 11.68 -2.36 6.24
C PHE A 106 12.02 -3.23 7.45
N VAL A 107 13.02 -4.11 7.34
CA VAL A 107 13.48 -4.97 8.44
C VAL A 107 14.01 -4.14 9.61
N GLU A 108 14.75 -3.07 9.33
CA GLU A 108 15.22 -2.14 10.36
C GLU A 108 14.06 -1.55 11.17
N LEU A 109 12.97 -1.13 10.49
CA LEU A 109 11.77 -0.58 11.14
C LEU A 109 10.92 -1.64 11.86
N VAL A 110 10.92 -2.89 11.39
CA VAL A 110 10.29 -4.00 12.13
C VAL A 110 11.03 -4.25 13.44
N ASN A 111 12.37 -4.22 13.42
CA ASN A 111 13.19 -4.45 14.61
C ASN A 111 13.26 -3.23 15.54
N ASN A 112 13.13 -2.03 14.97
CA ASN A 112 13.19 -0.75 15.70
C ASN A 112 11.95 0.10 15.34
N PRO A 113 10.77 -0.25 15.88
CA PRO A 113 9.52 0.35 15.47
C PRO A 113 9.45 1.83 15.86
N ARG A 114 8.93 2.63 14.92
CA ARG A 114 8.61 4.04 15.13
C ARG A 114 7.10 4.22 15.26
N LYS A 115 6.67 5.10 16.16
CA LYS A 115 5.23 5.32 16.44
C LYS A 115 4.46 5.88 15.23
N ASP A 116 5.15 6.60 14.35
CA ASP A 116 4.57 7.25 13.16
C ASP A 116 4.60 6.38 11.89
N ILE A 117 5.17 5.17 11.96
CA ILE A 117 5.33 4.26 10.82
C ILE A 117 4.76 2.88 11.15
N TYR A 118 3.79 2.46 10.35
CA TYR A 118 3.27 1.09 10.36
C TYR A 118 3.93 0.28 9.25
N THR A 119 4.43 -0.90 9.59
CA THR A 119 5.01 -1.85 8.62
C THR A 119 4.05 -3.01 8.40
N ILE A 120 3.88 -3.44 7.15
CA ILE A 120 3.05 -4.61 6.81
C ILE A 120 3.63 -5.34 5.58
N LYS A 121 3.55 -6.67 5.56
CA LYS A 121 3.79 -7.43 4.34
C LYS A 121 2.47 -7.56 3.57
N TYR A 122 2.56 -7.58 2.25
CA TYR A 122 1.40 -7.72 1.38
C TYR A 122 0.61 -8.99 1.67
N GLU A 123 1.32 -10.09 1.93
CA GLU A 123 0.74 -11.38 2.28
C GLU A 123 -0.10 -11.27 3.55
N ASP A 124 0.42 -10.58 4.57
CA ASP A 124 -0.21 -10.39 5.87
C ASP A 124 -1.46 -9.48 5.82
N LEU A 125 -1.72 -8.78 4.71
CA LEU A 125 -2.92 -7.94 4.55
C LEU A 125 -4.19 -8.77 4.64
N PHE A 126 -4.18 -9.99 4.11
CA PHE A 126 -5.36 -10.83 3.93
C PHE A 126 -5.49 -11.90 5.02
N ASP A 127 -4.44 -12.10 5.81
CA ASP A 127 -4.38 -13.12 6.86
C ASP A 127 -5.51 -12.98 7.88
N ASN A 128 -6.16 -14.12 8.16
CA ASN A 128 -7.20 -14.26 9.19
C ASN A 128 -8.28 -13.16 9.08
N ASN A 129 -8.87 -13.00 7.90
CA ASN A 129 -9.89 -11.96 7.64
C ASN A 129 -9.37 -10.54 7.94
N PHE A 130 -8.24 -10.18 7.32
CA PHE A 130 -7.61 -8.87 7.41
C PHE A 130 -7.15 -8.47 8.82
N LYS A 131 -6.89 -9.42 9.73
CA LYS A 131 -6.58 -9.15 11.14
C LYS A 131 -5.44 -8.14 11.33
N ASN A 132 -4.35 -8.30 10.58
CA ASN A 132 -3.18 -7.42 10.72
C ASN A 132 -3.46 -6.02 10.17
N LEU A 133 -4.18 -5.94 9.05
CA LEU A 133 -4.60 -4.66 8.47
C LEU A 133 -5.56 -3.93 9.41
N LYS A 134 -6.59 -4.61 9.93
CA LYS A 134 -7.53 -4.06 10.94
C LYS A 134 -6.78 -3.47 12.12
N SER A 135 -5.80 -4.19 12.68
CA SER A 135 -4.97 -3.68 13.78
C SER A 135 -4.23 -2.38 13.44
N ILE A 136 -3.76 -2.20 12.20
CA ILE A 136 -3.16 -0.94 11.75
C ILE A 136 -4.22 0.15 11.64
N LEU A 137 -5.36 -0.14 11.01
CA LEU A 137 -6.44 0.83 10.84
C LEU A 137 -6.97 1.34 12.19
N ASP A 138 -7.16 0.44 13.15
CA ASP A 138 -7.62 0.75 14.50
C ASP A 138 -6.59 1.63 15.25
N LYS A 139 -5.29 1.33 15.11
CA LYS A 139 -4.21 2.13 15.72
C LYS A 139 -4.11 3.53 15.11
N ILE A 140 -4.43 3.69 13.83
CA ILE A 140 -4.51 5.00 13.16
C ILE A 140 -5.74 5.78 13.68
N GLY A 141 -6.77 5.06 14.13
CA GLY A 141 -8.02 5.62 14.63
C GLY A 141 -9.02 5.87 13.52
N PHE A 142 -9.08 4.98 12.52
CA PHE A 142 -10.15 4.98 11.53
C PHE A 142 -11.45 4.44 12.12
N GLU A 143 -12.56 5.01 11.67
CA GLU A 143 -13.90 4.47 11.87
C GLU A 143 -14.36 3.89 10.53
N TYR A 144 -14.60 2.58 10.47
CA TYR A 144 -14.92 1.88 9.23
C TYR A 144 -15.83 0.68 9.47
N ASP A 145 -16.53 0.28 8.42
CA ASP A 145 -17.32 -0.96 8.35
C ASP A 145 -16.55 -2.00 7.51
N ASP A 146 -16.72 -3.29 7.81
CA ASP A 146 -16.03 -4.38 7.11
C ASP A 146 -16.31 -4.43 5.60
N LYS A 147 -17.34 -3.73 5.11
CA LYS A 147 -17.59 -3.53 3.67
C LYS A 147 -16.39 -2.96 2.92
N ILE A 148 -15.50 -2.18 3.56
CA ILE A 148 -14.32 -1.61 2.89
C ILE A 148 -13.38 -2.68 2.29
N PHE A 149 -13.44 -3.92 2.80
CA PHE A 149 -12.64 -5.04 2.31
C PHE A 149 -13.26 -5.73 1.10
N ASP A 150 -14.55 -5.53 0.84
CA ASP A 150 -15.25 -6.05 -0.34
C ASP A 150 -15.19 -5.05 -1.50
N ASN A 151 -14.19 -5.26 -2.34
CA ASN A 151 -13.96 -4.43 -3.53
C ASN A 151 -15.11 -4.44 -4.55
N SER A 152 -16.05 -5.40 -4.50
CA SER A 152 -17.17 -5.42 -5.45
C SER A 152 -18.12 -4.24 -5.27
N ASN A 153 -18.08 -3.59 -4.10
CA ASN A 153 -18.89 -2.42 -3.77
C ASN A 153 -18.28 -1.09 -4.26
N TYR A 154 -17.07 -1.10 -4.85
CA TYR A 154 -16.30 0.11 -5.12
C TYR A 154 -15.68 0.16 -6.52
N ILE A 155 -15.46 1.38 -7.02
CA ILE A 155 -14.75 1.63 -8.27
C ILE A 155 -13.32 2.07 -7.96
N ASN A 156 -12.39 1.13 -8.08
CA ASN A 156 -10.98 1.35 -7.81
C ASN A 156 -10.25 2.07 -8.95
N LYS A 157 -9.42 3.07 -8.61
CA LYS A 157 -8.60 3.84 -9.56
C LYS A 157 -7.12 3.85 -9.17
N ILE A 158 -6.24 3.50 -10.12
CA ILE A 158 -4.78 3.45 -9.88
C ILE A 158 -4.12 4.79 -10.19
N VAL A 159 -4.50 5.37 -11.33
CA VAL A 159 -4.17 6.70 -11.84
C VAL A 159 -5.39 7.20 -12.60
N ASP A 160 -5.50 8.50 -12.82
CA ASP A 160 -6.57 9.05 -13.66
C ASP A 160 -6.61 8.33 -15.03
N ASP A 161 -7.82 8.09 -15.51
CA ASP A 161 -8.14 7.38 -16.76
C ASP A 161 -7.78 5.87 -16.83
N THR A 162 -7.25 5.27 -15.76
CA THR A 162 -7.00 3.81 -15.70
C THR A 162 -7.88 3.13 -14.65
N LYS A 163 -8.93 2.44 -15.12
CA LYS A 163 -9.79 1.59 -14.28
C LYS A 163 -9.07 0.29 -13.91
N PHE A 164 -9.30 -0.22 -12.70
CA PHE A 164 -8.92 -1.58 -12.34
C PHE A 164 -9.73 -2.56 -13.21
N GLU A 165 -9.09 -3.33 -14.09
CA GLU A 165 -9.74 -4.55 -14.59
C GLU A 165 -9.97 -5.44 -13.38
N SER A 166 -11.24 -5.86 -13.19
CA SER A 166 -11.74 -6.52 -11.99
C SER A 166 -10.74 -7.46 -11.31
N ILE A 167 -10.72 -7.41 -9.97
CA ILE A 167 -9.90 -8.23 -9.06
C ILE A 167 -10.04 -9.74 -9.29
N LYS A 168 -10.93 -10.22 -10.17
CA LYS A 168 -10.98 -11.64 -10.57
C LYS A 168 -9.60 -12.20 -10.91
N LYS A 169 -8.69 -11.45 -11.54
CA LYS A 169 -7.29 -11.91 -11.77
C LYS A 169 -6.41 -12.00 -10.51
N ASN A 170 -6.62 -11.15 -9.50
CA ASN A 170 -5.85 -11.19 -8.24
C ASN A 170 -6.42 -12.19 -7.22
N ILE A 171 -7.73 -12.46 -7.25
CA ILE A 171 -8.34 -13.57 -6.49
C ILE A 171 -7.78 -14.91 -6.97
N PHE A 172 -7.49 -15.09 -8.27
CA PHE A 172 -6.84 -16.31 -8.75
C PHE A 172 -5.49 -16.58 -8.05
N HIS A 173 -4.69 -15.56 -7.74
CA HIS A 173 -3.45 -15.77 -6.98
C HIS A 173 -3.69 -16.13 -5.50
N ILE A 174 -4.79 -15.70 -4.89
CA ILE A 174 -5.18 -16.07 -3.51
C ILE A 174 -5.74 -17.50 -3.48
N VAL A 175 -6.59 -17.85 -4.45
CA VAL A 175 -7.19 -19.19 -4.60
C VAL A 175 -6.12 -20.27 -4.82
N PHE A 176 -5.04 -19.97 -5.55
CA PHE A 176 -3.93 -20.92 -5.73
C PHE A 176 -3.12 -21.20 -4.45
N ILE A 177 -3.10 -20.30 -3.47
CA ILE A 177 -2.36 -20.49 -2.22
C ILE A 177 -3.17 -21.36 -1.24
N GLU A 178 -4.49 -21.22 -1.20
CA GLU A 178 -5.36 -22.05 -0.35
C GLU A 178 -5.55 -23.47 -0.89
N GLN A 179 -5.42 -23.69 -2.20
CA GLN A 179 -5.56 -25.03 -2.80
C GLN A 179 -4.30 -25.91 -2.71
N ASN A 180 -3.18 -25.40 -2.18
CA ASN A 180 -1.89 -26.12 -2.08
C ASN A 180 -1.40 -26.31 -0.63
N LYS A 181 -2.28 -26.25 0.37
CA LYS A 181 -2.05 -26.68 1.76
C LYS A 181 -2.89 -27.90 2.08
#